data_AF-A0A450WUR9-F1
#
_entry.id   AF-A0A450WUR9-F1
#
_cell.length_a   1.000
_cell.length_b   1.000
_cell.length_c   1.000
_cell.angle_alpha   90.00
_cell.angle_beta   90.00
_cell.angle_gamma   90.00
#
_symmetry.space_group_name_H-M   'P 1'
#
loop_
_entity.id
_entity.type
_entity.pdbx_description
1 polymer ?
#
loop_
_entity_poly.entity_id
_entity_poly.type
_entity_poly.pdbx_seq_one_letter_code
_entity_poly.pdbx_strand_id
1 'polypeptide(L)'
;MADGQWYQAESHHSYPGRPNPHNIRNDIQTDRVLIGEEFAYWGGSELVPKIPKKFRNYNGIDICAGRNHKNQFPDELVTEFIEWFRSLKQTGYQGKSLDWARLGAEPP
;
A
#
# COMPACT_ATOMS: atom_id res chain seq x y z
N MET A 1 9.99 -27.64 13.37
CA MET A 1 9.89 -27.71 11.90
C MET A 1 8.59 -27.03 11.55
N ALA A 2 8.59 -26.01 10.69
CA ALA A 2 7.34 -25.44 10.19
C ALA A 2 6.73 -26.48 9.25
N ASP A 3 5.51 -26.92 9.54
CA ASP A 3 4.77 -28.00 8.87
C ASP A 3 4.28 -27.64 7.45
N GLY A 4 4.77 -26.53 6.89
CA GLY A 4 4.34 -26.01 5.60
C GLY A 4 2.91 -25.49 5.60
N GLN A 5 2.22 -25.47 6.76
CA GLN A 5 0.90 -24.87 6.87
C GLN A 5 1.04 -23.35 6.93
N TRP A 6 0.22 -22.67 6.15
CA TRP A 6 0.10 -21.22 6.26
C TRP A 6 -0.51 -20.88 7.62
N TYR A 7 0.15 -19.99 8.36
CA TYR A 7 -0.34 -19.46 9.63
C TYR A 7 -0.38 -17.93 9.56
N GLN A 8 -1.54 -17.34 9.88
CA GLN A 8 -1.67 -15.89 9.97
C GLN A 8 -0.95 -15.37 11.21
N ALA A 9 0.07 -14.53 11.03
CA ALA A 9 0.75 -13.89 12.15
C ALA A 9 -0.21 -12.98 12.95
N GLU A 10 0.03 -12.87 14.26
CA GLU A 10 -0.65 -11.89 15.11
C GLU A 10 -0.37 -10.47 14.59
N SER A 11 -1.43 -9.71 14.31
CA SER A 11 -1.34 -8.35 13.78
C SER A 11 -2.52 -7.50 14.27
N HIS A 12 -2.53 -6.21 13.93
CA HIS A 12 -3.66 -5.31 14.21
C HIS A 12 -5.00 -5.83 13.63
N HIS A 13 -4.96 -6.71 12.63
CA HIS A 13 -6.13 -7.31 11.99
C HIS A 13 -6.49 -8.71 12.54
N SER A 14 -5.76 -9.20 13.54
CA SER A 14 -6.05 -10.43 14.28
C SER A 14 -6.70 -10.09 15.63
N TYR A 15 -7.42 -11.04 16.22
CA TYR A 15 -7.75 -10.97 17.64
C TYR A 15 -6.58 -11.56 18.44
N PRO A 16 -6.45 -11.24 19.74
CA PRO A 16 -5.38 -11.82 20.56
C PRO A 16 -5.39 -13.36 20.51
N GLY A 17 -4.36 -13.93 19.91
CA GLY A 17 -4.16 -15.38 19.81
C GLY A 17 -5.12 -16.11 18.86
N ARG A 18 -5.88 -15.39 18.02
CA ARG A 18 -6.77 -16.02 17.04
C ARG A 18 -6.95 -15.16 15.78
N PRO A 19 -7.05 -15.78 14.59
CA PRO A 19 -7.34 -15.05 13.37
C PRO A 19 -8.72 -14.39 13.40
N ASN A 20 -8.91 -13.35 12.60
CA ASN A 20 -10.22 -12.73 12.40
C ASN A 20 -10.93 -13.40 11.19
N PRO A 21 -11.98 -14.22 11.40
CA PRO A 21 -12.63 -14.95 10.31
C PRO A 21 -13.27 -14.05 9.24
N HIS A 22 -13.65 -12.82 9.61
CA HIS A 22 -14.18 -11.85 8.67
C HIS A 22 -13.10 -11.41 7.67
N ASN A 23 -11.90 -11.10 8.17
CA ASN A 23 -10.78 -10.69 7.33
C ASN A 23 -10.30 -11.86 6.47
N ILE A 24 -10.15 -13.06 7.04
CA ILE A 24 -9.81 -14.27 6.26
C ILE A 24 -10.79 -14.44 5.10
N ARG A 25 -12.10 -14.42 5.38
CA ARG A 25 -13.12 -14.59 4.34
C ARG A 25 -13.00 -13.54 3.24
N ASN A 26 -12.63 -12.30 3.56
CA ASN A 26 -12.44 -11.23 2.58
C ASN A 26 -11.14 -11.40 1.79
N ASP A 27 -10.05 -11.78 2.45
CA ASP A 27 -8.72 -11.87 1.84
C ASP A 27 -8.58 -13.07 0.90
N ILE A 28 -9.37 -14.14 1.11
CA ILE A 28 -9.33 -15.36 0.28
C ILE A 28 -10.47 -15.47 -0.76
N GLN A 29 -11.22 -14.39 -1.01
CA GLN A 29 -12.38 -14.44 -1.93
C GLN A 29 -12.02 -14.77 -3.38
N THR A 30 -10.74 -14.65 -3.73
CA THR A 30 -10.28 -14.85 -5.09
C THR A 30 -8.93 -15.53 -5.09
N ASP A 31 -8.72 -16.45 -6.02
CA ASP A 31 -7.43 -17.05 -6.30
C ASP A 31 -6.71 -16.23 -7.38
N ARG A 32 -6.36 -15.00 -7.02
CA ARG A 32 -5.67 -14.05 -7.92
C ARG A 32 -4.57 -13.36 -7.15
N VAL A 33 -3.41 -13.28 -7.77
CA VAL A 33 -2.27 -12.53 -7.26
C VAL A 33 -2.01 -11.32 -8.15
N LEU A 34 -1.74 -10.17 -7.53
CA LEU A 34 -1.24 -8.99 -8.23
C LEU A 34 0.29 -9.03 -8.18
N ILE A 35 0.93 -9.10 -9.34
CA ILE A 35 2.39 -9.01 -9.48
C ILE A 35 2.70 -7.65 -10.08
N GLY A 36 3.40 -6.80 -9.30
CA GLY A 36 3.87 -5.50 -9.76
C GLY A 36 5.39 -5.55 -9.95
N GLU A 37 5.85 -5.21 -11.15
CA GLU A 37 7.29 -5.06 -11.45
C GLU A 37 7.78 -3.64 -11.17
N GLU A 38 6.95 -2.65 -11.52
CA GLU A 38 7.21 -1.22 -11.27
C GLU A 38 6.38 -0.75 -10.07
N PHE A 39 6.96 -0.81 -8.88
CA PHE A 39 6.33 -0.32 -7.65
C PHE A 39 7.34 0.44 -6.79
N ALA A 40 6.85 1.25 -5.85
CA ALA A 40 7.66 1.82 -4.78
C ALA A 40 6.88 1.80 -3.47
N TYR A 41 7.54 1.38 -2.39
CA TYR A 41 7.01 1.38 -1.04
C TYR A 41 7.85 2.31 -0.16
N TRP A 42 7.32 3.48 0.15
CA TRP A 42 8.02 4.50 0.94
C TRP A 42 7.83 4.38 2.46
N GLY A 43 6.86 3.58 2.91
CA GLY A 43 6.47 3.53 4.32
C GLY A 43 6.03 4.91 4.81
N GLY A 44 6.45 5.32 6.01
CA GLY A 44 6.45 6.77 6.33
C GLY A 44 7.82 7.28 6.70
N SER A 45 8.77 6.96 5.81
CA SER A 45 9.99 7.71 5.69
C SER A 45 9.70 9.18 5.38
N GLU A 46 10.57 10.08 5.81
CA GLU A 46 10.53 11.49 5.39
C GLU A 46 10.77 11.67 3.88
N LEU A 47 11.27 10.61 3.21
CA LEU A 47 11.55 10.57 1.78
C LEU A 47 10.31 10.34 0.90
N VAL A 48 9.10 10.25 1.48
CA VAL A 48 7.86 10.06 0.71
C VAL A 48 7.64 11.24 -0.24
N PRO A 49 7.59 11.00 -1.57
CA PRO A 49 7.32 12.04 -2.54
C PRO A 49 5.93 12.62 -2.34
N LYS A 50 5.84 13.95 -2.26
CA LYS A 50 4.53 14.62 -2.29
C LYS A 50 3.95 14.52 -3.70
N ILE A 51 2.72 14.03 -3.80
CA ILE A 51 1.99 14.00 -5.08
C ILE A 51 1.84 15.45 -5.60
N PRO A 52 2.33 15.76 -6.81
CA PRO A 52 2.15 17.06 -7.43
C PRO A 52 0.70 17.54 -7.46
N LYS A 53 0.48 18.84 -7.24
CA LYS A 53 -0.87 19.45 -7.22
C LYS A 53 -1.67 19.16 -8.49
N LYS A 54 -1.01 19.05 -9.65
CA LYS A 54 -1.67 18.72 -10.92
C LYS A 54 -2.41 17.38 -10.90
N PHE A 55 -1.94 16.41 -10.11
CA PHE A 55 -2.61 15.11 -9.96
C PHE A 55 -3.66 15.10 -8.83
N ARG A 56 -3.63 16.10 -7.94
CA ARG A 56 -4.66 16.30 -6.91
C ARG A 56 -5.91 16.97 -7.46
N ASN A 57 -5.81 17.64 -8.61
CA ASN A 57 -6.91 18.28 -9.31
C ASN A 57 -6.60 18.39 -10.81
N TYR A 58 -6.68 17.26 -11.51
CA TYR A 58 -6.55 17.16 -12.95
C TYR A 58 -7.93 17.37 -13.59
N ASN A 59 -8.28 18.62 -13.90
CA ASN A 59 -9.60 18.98 -14.43
C ASN A 59 -10.77 18.45 -13.58
N GLY A 60 -10.66 18.58 -12.25
CA GLY A 60 -11.63 18.06 -11.28
C GLY A 60 -11.38 16.62 -10.83
N ILE A 61 -10.39 15.93 -11.39
CA ILE A 61 -10.04 14.55 -11.03
C ILE A 61 -8.90 14.56 -10.00
N ASP A 62 -9.13 13.93 -8.86
CA ASP A 62 -8.10 13.69 -7.83
C ASP A 62 -7.68 12.21 -7.87
N ILE A 63 -6.38 11.93 -8.02
CA ILE A 63 -5.86 10.55 -8.03
C ILE A 63 -5.97 9.82 -6.70
N CYS A 64 -6.03 10.52 -5.55
CA CYS A 64 -6.29 9.83 -4.28
C CYS A 64 -7.78 9.60 -4.11
N ALA A 65 -8.10 8.36 -3.80
CA ALA A 65 -9.39 8.00 -3.24
C ALA A 65 -9.35 8.21 -1.72
N GLY A 66 -10.51 8.55 -1.13
CA GLY A 66 -10.70 8.44 0.31
C GLY A 66 -10.94 6.97 0.67
N ARG A 67 -12.22 6.60 0.77
CA ARG A 67 -12.63 5.19 0.81
C ARG A 67 -12.84 4.65 -0.62
N ASN A 68 -12.65 3.34 -0.79
CA ASN A 68 -12.69 2.60 -2.07
C ASN A 68 -11.51 2.90 -3.01
N HIS A 69 -11.49 2.25 -4.18
CA HIS A 69 -10.47 2.43 -5.20
C HIS A 69 -10.99 3.32 -6.35
N LYS A 70 -10.07 4.04 -7.00
CA LYS A 70 -10.31 4.72 -8.28
C LYS A 70 -9.44 4.03 -9.33
N ASN A 71 -10.03 3.63 -10.44
CA ASN A 71 -9.34 2.88 -11.51
C ASN A 71 -9.71 3.35 -12.92
N GLN A 72 -10.54 4.39 -13.05
CA GLN A 72 -10.91 4.99 -14.32
C GLN A 72 -10.30 6.40 -14.38
N PHE A 73 -9.26 6.55 -15.18
CA PHE A 73 -8.52 7.80 -15.36
C PHE A 73 -8.33 8.07 -16.85
N PRO A 74 -8.28 9.35 -17.28
CA PRO A 74 -7.92 9.69 -18.66
C PRO A 74 -6.50 9.19 -18.99
N ASP A 75 -6.29 8.72 -20.21
CA ASP A 75 -5.00 8.18 -20.66
C ASP A 75 -3.85 9.19 -20.53
N GLU A 76 -4.13 10.48 -20.74
CA GLU A 76 -3.17 11.57 -20.58
C GLU A 76 -2.70 11.69 -19.12
N LEU A 77 -3.64 11.67 -18.16
CA LEU A 77 -3.33 11.67 -16.73
C LEU A 77 -2.49 10.46 -16.34
N VAL A 78 -2.84 9.27 -16.85
CA VAL A 78 -2.09 8.03 -16.57
C VAL A 78 -0.66 8.15 -17.10
N THR A 79 -0.49 8.63 -18.34
CA THR A 79 0.81 8.80 -18.97
C THR A 79 1.69 9.77 -18.19
N GLU A 80 1.17 10.96 -17.90
CA GLU A 80 1.90 11.98 -17.12
C GLU A 80 2.26 11.48 -15.71
N PHE A 81 1.37 10.72 -15.08
CA PHE A 81 1.61 10.19 -13.74
C PHE A 81 2.71 9.13 -13.76
N ILE A 82 2.70 8.23 -14.75
CA ILE A 82 3.75 7.22 -14.94
C ILE A 82 5.10 7.90 -15.20
N GLU A 83 5.14 8.93 -16.04
CA GLU A 83 6.38 9.70 -16.30
C GLU A 83 6.91 10.36 -15.04
N TRP A 84 6.03 11.01 -14.27
CA TRP A 84 6.40 11.59 -12.98
C TRP A 84 6.92 10.51 -12.02
N PHE A 85 6.21 9.41 -11.86
CA PHE A 85 6.62 8.30 -10.98
C PHE A 85 8.00 7.76 -11.37
N ARG A 86 8.23 7.50 -12.67
CA ARG A 86 9.52 7.03 -13.20
C ARG A 86 10.64 8.08 -13.10
N SER A 87 10.30 9.36 -13.04
CA SER A 87 11.27 10.44 -12.81
C SER A 87 11.83 10.45 -11.39
N LEU A 88 11.11 9.88 -10.42
CA LEU A 88 11.56 9.78 -9.03
C LEU A 88 12.79 8.87 -8.89
N LYS A 89 12.99 7.94 -9.84
CA LYS A 89 14.06 6.92 -9.81
C LYS A 89 14.07 6.10 -8.51
N GLN A 90 12.90 5.96 -7.90
CA GLN A 90 12.68 5.20 -6.67
C GLN A 90 11.77 4.01 -7.01
N THR A 91 12.27 2.80 -6.80
CA THR A 91 11.53 1.55 -7.04
C THR A 91 11.81 0.54 -5.93
N GLY A 92 10.89 -0.39 -5.70
CA GLY A 92 10.97 -1.35 -4.61
C GLY A 92 10.80 -0.70 -3.24
N TYR A 93 11.46 -1.27 -2.25
CA TYR A 93 11.39 -0.84 -0.86
C TYR A 93 12.27 0.40 -0.61
N GLN A 94 11.66 1.50 -0.17
CA GLN A 94 12.31 2.80 0.07
C GLN A 94 12.33 3.19 1.55
N GLY A 95 11.53 2.56 2.43
CA GLY A 95 11.48 2.92 3.84
C GLY A 95 10.60 2.02 4.71
N LYS A 96 10.80 2.11 6.03
CA LYS A 96 10.02 1.35 7.02
C LYS A 96 8.59 1.91 7.14
N SER A 97 7.64 1.01 7.42
CA SER A 97 6.29 1.42 7.80
C SER A 97 6.33 2.33 9.03
N LEU A 98 5.44 3.32 9.09
CA LEU A 98 5.26 4.19 10.27
C LEU A 98 5.02 3.38 11.54
N ASP A 99 4.25 2.31 11.43
CA ASP A 99 3.90 1.50 12.59
C ASP A 99 5.05 0.60 13.05
N TRP A 100 6.06 0.35 12.21
CA TRP A 100 7.25 -0.41 12.61
C TRP A 100 8.18 0.40 13.50
N ALA A 101 8.21 1.73 13.34
CA ALA A 101 8.97 2.61 14.22
C ALA A 101 8.35 2.68 15.63
N ARG A 102 7.02 2.50 15.75
CA ARG A 102 6.30 2.56 17.04
C ARG A 102 6.50 1.32 17.90
N LEU A 103 6.79 0.16 17.31
CA LEU A 103 7.03 -1.09 18.05
C LEU A 103 8.37 -1.13 18.80
N GLY A 104 9.23 -0.12 18.65
CA GLY A 104 10.47 0.06 19.44
C GLY A 104 10.33 0.99 20.64
N ALA A 105 9.16 1.62 20.84
CA ALA A 105 8.87 2.38 22.04
C ALA A 105 8.12 1.47 23.01
N GLU A 106 8.76 1.10 24.12
CA GLU A 106 8.02 0.51 25.23
C GLU A 106 6.89 1.47 25.66
N PRO A 107 5.69 0.96 25.97
CA PRO A 107 4.65 1.79 26.56
C PRO A 107 5.13 2.36 27.90
N PRO A 108 4.65 3.54 28.32
CA PRO A 108 4.99 4.12 29.62
C PRO A 108 4.54 3.25 30.81
#